data_AF-A0A2J7RA41-F1
#
_entry.id   AF-A0A2J7RA41-F1
#
_cell.length_a   1.000
_cell.length_b   1.000
_cell.length_c   1.000
_cell.angle_alpha   90.00
_cell.angle_beta   90.00
_cell.angle_gamma   90.00
#
_symmetry.space_group_name_H-M   'P 1'
#
loop_
_entity.id
_entity.type
_entity.pdbx_description
1 polymer ?
#
loop_
_entity_poly.entity_id
_entity_poly.type
_entity_poly.pdbx_seq_one_letter_code
_entity_poly.pdbx_strand_id
1 'polypeptide(L)'
;MWKSVVKSFADRTFKMSVLNIRRSKGVITENRSCYKCSGTNDEILVEKLGSITTIGINQPHKRNCINQATAAKLSQAILEFEEDDSAVVGVLHGIGGNFCAGYDLEELSGFGTDMKLDNKAGHGPMGPTRRMIKKPMVAAISGYAVAGGMELALMCDLRVMEETAVMGVFCRRFGLGQAINLATSLVKFPQGCMQADRVSAYNSAFSASSFEDALEFEKDNATPIVLQESVTGAKKFMSGVGRHGKFYNLTDTKEIQPVRSKI
;
A
#
# COMPACT_ATOMS: atom_id res chain seq x y z
N MET A 1 13.04 -39.60 -9.49
CA MET A 1 13.09 -38.49 -10.45
C MET A 1 11.74 -37.77 -10.70
N TRP A 2 10.64 -38.10 -10.01
CA TRP A 2 9.36 -37.36 -10.16
C TRP A 2 8.65 -36.95 -8.86
N LYS A 3 9.20 -37.28 -7.68
CA LYS A 3 8.69 -36.80 -6.37
C LYS A 3 9.33 -35.49 -5.90
N SER A 4 10.45 -35.06 -6.50
CA SER A 4 11.15 -33.81 -6.15
C SER A 4 10.62 -32.57 -6.88
N VAL A 5 9.79 -32.73 -7.93
CA VAL A 5 9.24 -31.61 -8.70
C VAL A 5 7.92 -31.11 -8.09
N VAL A 6 7.13 -32.00 -7.48
CA VAL A 6 5.83 -31.64 -6.87
C VAL A 6 5.97 -30.91 -5.52
N LYS A 7 7.11 -31.08 -4.81
CA LYS A 7 7.39 -30.34 -3.55
C LYS A 7 7.85 -28.89 -3.77
N SER A 8 8.21 -28.51 -5.01
CA SER A 8 8.79 -27.18 -5.34
C SER A 8 7.76 -26.11 -5.72
N PHE A 9 6.50 -26.50 -5.93
CA PHE A 9 5.43 -25.58 -6.35
C PHE A 9 4.39 -25.26 -5.26
N ALA A 10 4.20 -26.14 -4.26
CA ALA A 10 3.16 -25.98 -3.25
C ALA A 10 3.53 -25.08 -2.04
N ASP A 11 4.81 -24.76 -1.82
CA ASP A 11 5.25 -23.88 -0.71
C ASP A 11 5.31 -22.38 -1.09
N ARG A 12 4.89 -22.00 -2.30
CA ARG A 12 4.81 -20.59 -2.77
C ARG A 12 3.47 -19.93 -2.45
N THR A 13 3.05 -19.99 -1.19
CA THR A 13 2.03 -19.07 -0.67
C THR A 13 2.72 -17.97 0.11
N PHE A 14 2.45 -16.73 -0.30
CA PHE A 14 2.86 -15.46 0.31
C PHE A 14 2.88 -15.52 1.85
N LYS A 15 4.03 -15.86 2.44
CA LYS A 15 4.35 -15.56 3.84
C LYS A 15 5.31 -14.39 3.82
N MET A 16 4.74 -13.19 3.99
CA MET A 16 5.47 -11.98 4.36
C MET A 16 6.21 -12.30 5.66
N SER A 17 7.47 -12.71 5.52
CA SER A 17 8.31 -13.08 6.63
C SER A 17 8.83 -11.77 7.21
N VAL A 18 8.28 -11.38 8.35
CA VAL A 18 8.96 -10.45 9.25
C VAL A 18 10.31 -11.10 9.56
N LEU A 19 11.38 -10.57 8.95
CA LEU A 19 12.72 -11.01 9.27
C LEU A 19 13.01 -10.51 10.68
N ASN A 20 12.73 -11.37 11.66
CA ASN A 20 12.98 -11.05 13.06
C ASN A 20 14.49 -11.12 13.27
N ILE A 21 15.17 -9.97 13.12
CA ILE A 21 16.60 -9.84 13.39
C ILE A 21 16.79 -10.02 14.90
N ARG A 22 16.90 -11.28 15.33
CA ARG A 22 17.44 -11.60 16.65
C ARG A 22 18.84 -11.01 16.70
N ARG A 23 19.10 -10.11 17.65
CA ARG A 23 20.46 -9.65 17.98
C ARG A 23 21.33 -10.88 18.23
N SER A 24 22.09 -11.31 17.22
CA SER A 24 23.17 -12.26 17.42
C SER A 24 24.23 -11.54 18.22
N LYS A 25 24.47 -12.02 19.45
CA LYS A 25 25.65 -11.67 20.23
C LYS A 25 26.86 -12.26 19.51
N GLY A 26 27.37 -11.55 18.51
CA GLY A 26 28.43 -12.02 17.62
C GLY A 26 29.00 -10.87 16.81
N VAL A 27 29.74 -10.00 17.51
CA VAL A 27 30.86 -9.18 17.00
C VAL A 27 30.63 -8.51 15.64
N ILE A 28 29.93 -7.37 15.66
CA ILE A 28 30.36 -6.20 14.87
C ILE A 28 31.04 -5.29 15.89
N THR A 29 32.37 -5.34 15.91
CA THR A 29 33.20 -4.56 16.83
C THR A 29 32.93 -3.06 16.67
N GLU A 30 32.58 -2.46 17.80
CA GLU A 30 32.90 -1.10 18.23
C GLU A 30 33.43 -0.14 17.15
N ASN A 31 32.51 0.50 16.46
CA ASN A 31 32.65 1.93 16.18
C ASN A 31 31.29 2.60 16.39
N ARG A 32 30.88 2.66 17.66
CA ARG A 32 29.75 3.49 18.09
C ARG A 32 30.19 4.96 17.98
N SER A 33 30.05 5.53 16.80
CA SER A 33 29.36 6.81 16.76
C SER A 33 27.88 6.45 16.65
N CYS A 34 27.17 6.51 17.79
CA CYS A 34 25.80 7.03 17.76
C CYS A 34 25.74 8.12 16.69
N TYR A 35 24.74 8.13 15.80
CA TYR A 35 24.59 9.15 14.75
C TYR A 35 24.80 10.53 15.37
N LYS A 36 26.05 11.01 15.35
CA LYS A 36 26.37 12.38 15.67
C LYS A 36 25.84 13.03 14.42
N CYS A 37 24.81 13.84 14.57
CA CYS A 37 24.44 14.81 13.58
C CYS A 37 25.70 15.66 13.33
N SER A 38 26.59 15.22 12.45
CA SER A 38 27.59 16.08 11.84
C SER A 38 26.77 17.18 11.20
N GLY A 39 27.03 18.43 11.59
CA GLY A 39 26.22 19.61 11.29
C GLY A 39 26.15 20.00 9.80
N THR A 40 25.80 19.06 8.93
CA THR A 40 25.42 19.28 7.55
C THR A 40 23.93 19.62 7.54
N ASN A 41 23.60 20.84 7.15
CA ASN A 41 22.21 21.33 7.00
C ASN A 41 21.50 20.75 5.76
N ASP A 42 22.07 19.74 5.11
CA ASP A 42 21.49 19.13 3.92
C ASP A 42 20.32 18.22 4.28
N GLU A 43 19.21 18.36 3.55
CA GLU A 43 17.98 17.58 3.77
C GLU A 43 18.11 16.14 3.27
N ILE A 44 19.11 15.84 2.44
CA ILE A 44 19.43 14.49 1.92
C ILE A 44 20.90 14.22 2.19
N LEU A 45 21.21 13.15 2.92
CA LEU A 45 22.56 12.70 3.20
C LEU A 45 22.86 11.41 2.43
N VAL A 46 23.98 11.38 1.72
CA VAL A 46 24.42 10.20 0.95
C VAL A 46 25.73 9.68 1.54
N GLU A 47 25.78 8.38 1.81
CA GLU A 47 26.99 7.69 2.31
C GLU A 47 27.26 6.44 1.46
N LYS A 48 28.55 6.16 1.22
CA LYS A 48 29.01 4.99 0.46
C LYS A 48 29.64 3.97 1.40
N LEU A 49 29.13 2.76 1.37
CA LEU A 49 29.60 1.61 2.14
C LEU A 49 30.01 0.50 1.16
N GLY A 50 31.20 0.64 0.57
CA GLY A 50 31.65 -0.22 -0.52
C GLY A 50 30.72 -0.09 -1.73
N SER A 51 30.09 -1.18 -2.14
CA SER A 51 29.13 -1.20 -3.27
C SER A 51 27.70 -0.81 -2.87
N ILE A 52 27.48 -0.33 -1.65
CA ILE A 52 26.18 0.07 -1.12
C ILE A 52 26.15 1.60 -1.01
N THR A 53 25.10 2.23 -1.52
CA THR A 53 24.86 3.66 -1.33
C THR A 53 23.65 3.86 -0.42
N THR A 54 23.81 4.52 0.72
CA THR A 54 22.70 4.89 1.59
C THR A 54 22.25 6.32 1.29
N ILE A 55 20.95 6.52 1.15
CA ILE A 55 20.32 7.82 0.89
C ILE A 55 19.36 8.08 2.06
N GLY A 56 19.74 9.03 2.93
CA GLY A 56 19.04 9.36 4.15
C GLY A 56 18.27 10.68 4.04
N ILE A 57 16.98 10.67 4.34
CA ILE A 57 16.18 11.90 4.49
C ILE A 57 16.45 12.50 5.87
N ASN A 58 16.90 13.75 5.91
CA ASN A 58 17.42 14.43 7.10
C ASN A 58 16.60 15.65 7.50
N GLN A 59 15.31 15.46 7.73
CA GLN A 59 14.41 16.45 8.32
C GLN A 59 13.70 15.91 9.57
N PRO A 60 14.44 15.46 10.60
CA PRO A 60 13.86 14.76 11.75
C PRO A 60 12.82 15.60 12.51
N HIS A 61 13.04 16.91 12.60
CA HIS A 61 12.14 17.86 13.25
C HIS A 61 10.75 17.95 12.58
N LYS A 62 10.67 17.62 11.29
CA LYS A 62 9.43 17.51 10.49
C LYS A 62 9.07 16.06 10.16
N ARG A 63 9.60 15.07 10.90
CA ARG A 63 9.40 13.64 10.64
C ARG A 63 9.70 13.24 9.19
N ASN A 64 10.73 13.86 8.61
CA ASN A 64 11.18 13.61 7.24
C ASN A 64 10.10 13.87 6.17
N CYS A 65 9.25 14.89 6.36
CA CYS A 65 8.38 15.39 5.29
C CYS A 65 9.21 15.89 4.09
N ILE A 66 8.64 15.75 2.89
CA ILE A 66 9.26 16.19 1.64
C ILE A 66 8.51 17.40 1.08
N ASN A 67 9.23 18.49 0.90
CA ASN A 67 8.82 19.65 0.10
C ASN A 67 9.43 19.57 -1.32
N GLN A 68 9.12 20.50 -2.22
CA GLN A 68 9.65 20.45 -3.59
C GLN A 68 11.17 20.49 -3.67
N ALA A 69 11.82 21.30 -2.83
CA ALA A 69 13.28 21.39 -2.81
C ALA A 69 13.93 20.06 -2.39
N THR A 70 13.36 19.39 -1.37
CA THR A 70 13.82 18.09 -0.88
C THR A 70 13.54 16.99 -1.90
N ALA A 71 12.39 17.05 -2.59
CA ALA A 71 12.05 16.13 -3.67
C ALA A 71 13.07 16.19 -4.82
N ALA A 72 13.48 17.40 -5.21
CA ALA A 72 14.52 17.59 -6.24
C ALA A 72 15.87 17.02 -5.80
N LYS A 73 16.31 17.29 -4.56
CA LYS A 73 17.55 16.74 -3.99
C LYS A 73 17.51 15.21 -3.91
N LEU A 74 16.39 14.64 -3.51
CA LEU A 74 16.23 13.18 -3.43
C LEU A 74 16.29 12.53 -4.82
N SER A 75 15.63 13.13 -5.82
CA SER A 75 15.73 12.67 -7.21
C SER A 75 17.16 12.73 -7.74
N GLN A 76 17.89 13.79 -7.42
CA GLN A 76 19.29 13.96 -7.82
C GLN A 76 20.19 12.90 -7.16
N ALA A 77 20.01 12.62 -5.87
CA ALA A 77 20.78 11.57 -5.17
C ALA A 77 20.55 10.18 -5.76
N ILE A 78 19.30 9.86 -6.16
CA ILE A 78 18.99 8.58 -6.81
C ILE A 78 19.59 8.52 -8.22
N LEU A 79 19.57 9.63 -8.97
CA LEU A 79 20.23 9.73 -10.28
C LEU A 79 21.73 9.42 -10.18
N GLU A 80 22.42 10.06 -9.24
CA GLU A 80 23.85 9.87 -9.01
C GLU A 80 24.17 8.42 -8.60
N PHE A 81 23.31 7.80 -7.77
CA PHE A 81 23.42 6.38 -7.45
C PHE A 81 23.28 5.49 -8.69
N GLU A 82 22.33 5.77 -9.58
CA GLU A 82 22.13 5.00 -10.81
C GLU A 82 23.29 5.13 -11.79
N GLU A 83 23.96 6.27 -11.82
CA GLU A 83 25.10 6.54 -12.70
C GLU A 83 26.44 6.04 -12.13
N ASP A 84 26.51 5.74 -10.84
CA ASP A 84 27.73 5.24 -10.20
C ASP A 84 27.96 3.74 -10.41
N ASP A 85 28.82 3.36 -11.36
CA ASP A 85 29.16 1.97 -11.66
C ASP A 85 29.75 1.18 -10.48
N SER A 86 30.26 1.86 -9.44
CA SER A 86 30.73 1.20 -8.21
C SER A 86 29.60 0.82 -7.24
N ALA A 87 28.42 1.45 -7.38
CA ALA A 87 27.26 1.21 -6.56
C ALA A 87 26.35 0.13 -7.18
N VAL A 88 26.11 -0.94 -6.42
CA VAL A 88 25.31 -2.10 -6.83
C VAL A 88 23.90 -2.06 -6.23
N VAL A 89 23.74 -1.55 -5.00
CA VAL A 89 22.47 -1.51 -4.29
C VAL A 89 22.32 -0.22 -3.48
N GLY A 90 21.11 0.34 -3.47
CA GLY A 90 20.74 1.53 -2.72
C GLY A 90 19.96 1.20 -1.45
N VAL A 91 20.14 1.99 -0.39
CA VAL A 91 19.29 1.94 0.81
C VAL A 91 18.66 3.30 1.04
N LEU A 92 17.34 3.40 0.93
CA LEU A 92 16.60 4.60 1.31
C LEU A 92 16.18 4.49 2.77
N HIS A 93 16.46 5.53 3.57
CA HIS A 93 16.04 5.57 4.97
C HIS A 93 15.75 7.00 5.44
N GLY A 94 15.14 7.13 6.61
CA GLY A 94 14.99 8.41 7.28
C GLY A 94 15.90 8.52 8.50
N ILE A 95 16.40 9.73 8.76
CA ILE A 95 17.25 10.04 9.92
C ILE A 95 16.37 10.53 11.07
N GLY A 96 16.69 10.12 12.29
CA GLY A 96 15.98 10.57 13.50
C GLY A 96 14.66 9.83 13.78
N GLY A 97 14.57 8.55 13.40
CA GLY A 97 13.56 7.62 13.91
C GLY A 97 12.23 7.57 13.15
N ASN A 98 12.09 8.31 12.05
CA ASN A 98 10.95 8.20 11.14
C ASN A 98 11.47 8.05 9.71
N PHE A 99 10.81 7.24 8.90
CA PHE A 99 11.17 7.08 7.49
C PHE A 99 10.78 8.35 6.71
N CYS A 100 9.47 8.62 6.58
CA CYS A 100 8.94 9.81 5.92
C CYS A 100 7.44 9.97 6.24
N ALA A 101 7.03 11.15 6.71
CA ALA A 101 5.64 11.45 7.02
C ALA A 101 4.80 11.92 5.81
N GLY A 102 5.39 11.95 4.60
CA GLY A 102 4.72 12.36 3.37
C GLY A 102 5.11 13.77 2.93
N TYR A 103 4.22 14.42 2.18
CA TYR A 103 4.47 15.77 1.65
C TYR A 103 4.40 16.81 2.77
N ASP A 104 5.23 17.87 2.69
CA ASP A 104 5.21 18.97 3.65
C ASP A 104 3.87 19.73 3.55
N LEU A 105 3.08 19.67 4.63
CA LEU A 105 1.75 20.28 4.68
C LEU A 105 1.81 21.81 4.79
N GLU A 106 2.91 22.38 5.30
CA GLU A 106 3.10 23.83 5.34
C GLU A 106 3.28 24.36 3.92
N GLU A 107 4.13 23.69 3.13
CA GLU A 107 4.28 24.00 1.70
C GLU A 107 2.96 23.76 0.95
N LEU A 108 2.28 22.65 1.24
CA LEU A 108 0.98 22.32 0.62
C LEU A 108 -0.07 23.41 0.85
N SER A 109 -0.10 23.99 2.06
CA SER A 109 -1.06 25.03 2.44
C SER A 109 -0.85 26.37 1.72
N GLY A 110 0.34 26.58 1.15
CA GLY A 110 0.67 27.76 0.34
C GLY A 110 0.17 27.68 -1.10
N PHE A 111 -0.26 26.50 -1.58
CA PHE A 111 -0.81 26.35 -2.92
C PHE A 111 -2.32 26.62 -2.98
N GLY A 112 -2.76 27.29 -4.05
CA GLY A 112 -4.19 27.42 -4.36
C GLY A 112 -4.80 26.11 -4.91
N THR A 113 -6.12 26.12 -5.18
CA THR A 113 -6.85 24.98 -5.76
C THR A 113 -6.37 24.58 -7.16
N ASP A 114 -5.63 25.46 -7.84
CA ASP A 114 -5.07 25.25 -9.18
C ASP A 114 -3.67 24.62 -9.17
N MET A 115 -3.39 23.74 -8.19
CA MET A 115 -2.14 22.96 -8.21
C MET A 115 -2.02 22.19 -9.52
N LYS A 116 -1.16 22.68 -10.41
CA LYS A 116 -0.58 21.86 -11.48
C LYS A 116 0.45 20.97 -10.82
N LEU A 117 0.04 19.76 -10.45
CA LEU A 117 1.02 18.68 -10.22
C LEU A 117 1.87 18.63 -11.48
N ASP A 118 3.14 19.02 -11.36
CA ASP A 118 4.07 18.99 -12.48
C ASP A 118 4.28 17.52 -12.85
N ASN A 119 3.42 17.02 -13.73
CA ASN A 119 3.46 15.67 -14.28
C ASN A 119 4.54 15.55 -15.36
N LYS A 120 5.61 16.38 -15.32
CA LYS A 120 6.80 16.17 -16.15
C LYS A 120 7.27 14.73 -15.97
N ALA A 121 7.48 14.08 -17.10
CA ALA A 121 7.77 12.66 -17.20
C ALA A 121 8.82 12.22 -16.16
N GLY A 122 8.41 11.31 -15.26
CA GLY A 122 9.30 10.66 -14.30
C GLY A 122 9.37 11.27 -12.90
N HIS A 123 8.81 12.47 -12.65
CA HIS A 123 8.84 13.07 -11.32
C HIS A 123 7.45 12.94 -10.65
N GLY A 124 7.38 12.14 -9.59
CA GLY A 124 6.19 12.07 -8.74
C GLY A 124 6.16 13.23 -7.75
N PRO A 125 5.07 13.44 -7.01
CA PRO A 125 4.98 14.51 -6.01
C PRO A 125 6.08 14.42 -4.95
N MET A 126 6.64 13.23 -4.71
CA MET A 126 7.73 13.00 -3.77
C MET A 126 9.13 13.14 -4.40
N GLY A 127 9.22 13.47 -5.69
CA GLY A 127 10.46 13.51 -6.47
C GLY A 127 10.61 12.28 -7.36
N PRO A 128 11.12 11.14 -6.85
CA PRO A 128 11.49 10.01 -7.68
C PRO A 128 10.36 9.00 -7.94
N THR A 129 9.20 9.14 -7.30
CA THR A 129 8.19 8.05 -7.18
C THR A 129 7.46 7.65 -8.46
N ARG A 130 7.72 8.31 -9.59
CA ARG A 130 7.23 7.92 -10.93
C ARG A 130 8.34 7.45 -11.87
N ARG A 131 9.55 7.23 -11.34
CA ARG A 131 10.71 6.73 -12.06
C ARG A 131 10.82 5.22 -11.90
N MET A 132 11.21 4.55 -12.98
CA MET A 132 11.70 3.18 -12.91
C MET A 132 13.18 3.22 -12.54
N ILE A 133 13.52 2.87 -11.30
CA ILE A 133 14.91 2.83 -10.83
C ILE A 133 15.60 1.60 -11.43
N LYS A 134 16.80 1.80 -12.00
CA LYS A 134 17.57 0.81 -12.75
C LYS A 134 18.37 -0.17 -11.87
N LYS A 135 18.65 0.21 -10.63
CA LYS A 135 19.45 -0.57 -9.68
C LYS A 135 18.61 -0.92 -8.44
N PRO A 136 18.81 -2.10 -7.82
CA PRO A 136 18.04 -2.53 -6.66
C PRO A 136 18.09 -1.52 -5.50
N MET A 137 16.94 -1.30 -4.86
CA MET A 137 16.81 -0.45 -3.68
C MET A 137 16.06 -1.14 -2.53
N VAL A 138 16.54 -0.88 -1.31
CA VAL A 138 15.92 -1.34 -0.06
C VAL A 138 15.45 -0.13 0.75
N ALA A 139 14.18 -0.10 1.13
CA ALA A 139 13.67 0.86 2.10
C ALA A 139 13.90 0.32 3.53
N ALA A 140 14.72 1.02 4.32
CA ALA A 140 14.92 0.75 5.74
C ALA A 140 14.00 1.68 6.55
N ILE A 141 12.89 1.11 7.04
CA ILE A 141 11.76 1.86 7.57
C ILE A 141 11.74 1.80 9.10
N SER A 142 11.98 2.95 9.71
CA SER A 142 11.75 3.24 11.13
C SER A 142 10.54 4.15 11.31
N GLY A 143 9.82 4.03 12.43
CA GLY A 143 8.71 4.93 12.75
C GLY A 143 7.64 5.03 11.64
N TYR A 144 7.30 6.25 11.21
CA TYR A 144 6.25 6.44 10.19
C TYR A 144 6.78 6.45 8.74
N ALA A 145 6.11 5.69 7.87
CA ALA A 145 6.20 5.76 6.41
C ALA A 145 4.79 5.97 5.83
N VAL A 146 4.29 7.21 5.84
CA VAL A 146 2.86 7.48 5.61
C VAL A 146 2.59 8.43 4.46
N ALA A 147 1.43 8.30 3.83
CA ALA A 147 1.05 9.04 2.62
C ALA A 147 2.16 8.97 1.55
N GLY A 148 2.77 10.09 1.18
CA GLY A 148 3.91 10.10 0.25
C GLY A 148 5.14 9.31 0.74
N GLY A 149 5.31 9.12 2.06
CA GLY A 149 6.35 8.25 2.59
C GLY A 149 6.11 6.77 2.30
N MET A 150 4.85 6.35 2.22
CA MET A 150 4.49 5.01 1.75
C MET A 150 4.78 4.86 0.26
N GLU A 151 4.51 5.90 -0.53
CA GLU A 151 4.84 5.95 -1.96
C GLU A 151 6.34 5.74 -2.20
N LEU A 152 7.21 6.45 -1.46
CA LEU A 152 8.66 6.28 -1.51
C LEU A 152 9.12 4.87 -1.12
N ALA A 153 8.50 4.27 -0.11
CA ALA A 153 8.84 2.91 0.30
C ALA A 153 8.40 1.83 -0.72
N LEU A 154 7.30 2.09 -1.45
CA LEU A 154 6.80 1.21 -2.50
C LEU A 154 7.61 1.33 -3.80
N MET A 155 8.31 2.44 -4.00
CA MET A 155 9.24 2.63 -5.11
C MET A 155 10.48 1.72 -4.97
N CYS A 156 10.91 1.38 -3.75
CA CYS A 156 12.01 0.44 -3.53
C CYS A 156 11.60 -1.00 -3.86
N ASP A 157 12.56 -1.87 -4.17
CA ASP A 157 12.27 -3.28 -4.46
C ASP A 157 11.91 -4.06 -3.19
N LEU A 158 12.65 -3.80 -2.10
CA LEU A 158 12.47 -4.45 -0.81
C LEU A 158 12.23 -3.45 0.31
N ARG A 159 11.55 -3.89 1.37
CA ARG A 159 11.25 -3.10 2.57
C ARG A 159 11.65 -3.91 3.81
N VAL A 160 12.49 -3.31 4.65
CA VAL A 160 12.84 -3.84 5.97
C VAL A 160 12.27 -2.86 6.99
N MET A 161 11.36 -3.34 7.84
CA MET A 161 10.60 -2.51 8.77
C MET A 161 10.94 -2.87 10.21
N GLU A 162 11.13 -1.86 11.06
CA GLU A 162 11.10 -2.06 12.51
C GLU A 162 9.73 -2.59 12.96
N GLU A 163 9.69 -3.37 14.04
CA GLU A 163 8.44 -3.92 14.58
C GLU A 163 7.42 -2.84 14.94
N THR A 164 7.89 -1.67 15.37
CA THR A 164 7.07 -0.52 15.74
C THR A 164 6.76 0.42 14.57
N ALA A 165 7.26 0.13 13.37
CA ALA A 165 7.05 0.99 12.23
C ALA A 165 5.61 0.91 11.72
N VAL A 166 5.07 2.04 11.25
CA VAL A 166 3.72 2.17 10.72
C VAL A 166 3.76 2.70 9.30
N MET A 167 3.15 1.96 8.39
CA MET A 167 2.97 2.37 7.00
C MET A 167 1.49 2.49 6.65
N GLY A 168 1.11 3.53 5.90
CA GLY A 168 -0.28 3.70 5.48
C GLY A 168 -0.62 5.08 4.95
N VAL A 169 -1.83 5.24 4.42
CA VAL A 169 -2.33 6.51 3.87
C VAL A 169 -3.41 7.08 4.80
N PHE A 170 -3.05 8.07 5.62
CA PHE A 170 -3.93 8.60 6.67
C PHE A 170 -4.91 9.69 6.20
N CYS A 171 -4.80 10.17 4.96
CA CYS A 171 -5.75 11.16 4.41
C CYS A 171 -7.18 10.63 4.27
N ARG A 172 -7.39 9.32 4.46
CA ARG A 172 -8.70 8.67 4.55
C ARG A 172 -9.22 8.62 5.99
N ARG A 173 -9.14 9.70 6.78
CA ARG A 173 -9.77 9.78 8.13
C ARG A 173 -11.29 9.51 8.11
N PHE A 174 -11.94 9.56 6.94
CA PHE A 174 -13.34 9.16 6.70
C PHE A 174 -13.51 7.75 6.09
N GLY A 175 -12.40 7.04 5.86
CA GLY A 175 -12.39 5.73 5.19
C GLY A 175 -13.16 4.69 5.98
N LEU A 176 -13.05 4.69 7.32
CA LEU A 176 -13.82 3.78 8.16
C LEU A 176 -15.33 4.05 8.04
N GLY A 177 -15.75 5.31 8.10
CA GLY A 177 -17.17 5.66 7.97
C GLY A 177 -17.75 5.24 6.62
N GLN A 178 -17.02 5.50 5.52
CA GLN A 178 -17.48 5.10 4.18
C GLN A 178 -17.38 3.60 3.94
N ALA A 179 -16.35 2.93 4.47
CA ALA A 179 -16.24 1.48 4.43
C ALA A 179 -17.36 0.81 5.22
N ILE A 180 -17.73 1.35 6.39
CA ILE A 180 -18.89 0.90 7.17
C ILE A 180 -20.18 1.16 6.40
N ASN A 181 -20.36 2.33 5.77
CA ASN A 181 -21.55 2.62 4.97
C ASN A 181 -21.70 1.65 3.80
N LEU A 182 -20.61 1.37 3.09
CA LEU A 182 -20.58 0.41 2.00
C LEU A 182 -20.85 -1.01 2.53
N ALA A 183 -20.17 -1.44 3.60
CA ALA A 183 -20.40 -2.75 4.22
C ALA A 183 -21.86 -2.90 4.69
N THR A 184 -22.43 -1.87 5.33
CA THR A 184 -23.83 -1.82 5.75
C THR A 184 -24.79 -1.91 4.55
N SER A 185 -24.38 -1.43 3.38
CA SER A 185 -25.16 -1.55 2.15
C SER A 185 -25.02 -2.95 1.53
N LEU A 186 -23.82 -3.53 1.56
CA LEU A 186 -23.53 -4.87 1.03
C LEU A 186 -24.21 -5.98 1.83
N VAL A 187 -24.33 -5.85 3.16
CA VAL A 187 -25.01 -6.84 4.03
C VAL A 187 -26.50 -6.99 3.67
N LYS A 188 -27.10 -5.98 3.03
CA LYS A 188 -28.50 -6.02 2.62
C LYS A 188 -28.74 -6.97 1.45
N PHE A 189 -27.73 -7.28 0.66
CA PHE A 189 -27.88 -8.16 -0.49
C PHE A 189 -27.86 -9.65 -0.10
N PRO A 190 -28.49 -10.53 -0.90
CA PRO A 190 -28.35 -11.97 -0.74
C PRO A 190 -26.87 -12.39 -0.81
N GLN A 191 -26.36 -12.93 0.29
CA GLN A 191 -24.92 -13.16 0.45
C GLN A 191 -24.42 -14.30 -0.44
N GLY A 192 -25.27 -15.28 -0.75
CA GLY A 192 -24.96 -16.31 -1.73
C GLY A 192 -24.68 -15.67 -3.09
N CYS A 193 -25.59 -14.84 -3.60
CA CYS A 193 -25.42 -14.15 -4.88
C CYS A 193 -24.14 -13.27 -4.89
N MET A 194 -23.92 -12.47 -3.85
CA MET A 194 -22.72 -11.62 -3.76
C MET A 194 -21.41 -12.42 -3.81
N GLN A 195 -21.38 -13.61 -3.22
CA GLN A 195 -20.21 -14.49 -3.27
C GLN A 195 -20.06 -15.16 -4.63
N ALA A 196 -21.17 -15.55 -5.27
CA ALA A 196 -21.18 -16.07 -6.63
C ALA A 196 -20.59 -15.04 -7.61
N ASP A 197 -21.12 -13.81 -7.60
CA ASP A 197 -20.67 -12.71 -8.45
C ASP A 197 -19.17 -12.44 -8.27
N ARG A 198 -18.68 -12.46 -7.02
CA ARG A 198 -17.25 -12.30 -6.73
C ARG A 198 -16.40 -13.41 -7.36
N VAL A 199 -16.84 -14.66 -7.24
CA VAL A 199 -16.13 -15.81 -7.81
C VAL A 199 -16.13 -15.76 -9.34
N SER A 200 -17.26 -15.38 -9.95
CA SER A 200 -17.35 -15.15 -11.39
C SER A 200 -16.41 -14.03 -11.85
N ALA A 201 -16.37 -12.90 -11.13
CA ALA A 201 -15.46 -11.79 -11.44
C ALA A 201 -13.97 -12.21 -11.38
N TYR A 202 -13.58 -13.01 -10.39
CA TYR A 202 -12.21 -13.54 -10.32
C TYR A 202 -11.91 -14.55 -11.43
N ASN A 203 -12.86 -15.42 -11.75
CA ASN A 203 -12.68 -16.37 -12.85
C ASN A 203 -12.48 -15.62 -14.18
N SER A 204 -13.34 -14.65 -14.49
CA SER A 204 -13.24 -13.83 -15.71
C SER A 204 -11.94 -13.03 -15.79
N ALA A 205 -11.43 -12.54 -14.67
CA ALA A 205 -10.20 -11.74 -14.64
C ALA A 205 -8.92 -12.57 -14.76
N PHE A 206 -8.90 -13.79 -14.23
CA PHE A 206 -7.64 -14.52 -14.01
C PHE A 206 -7.60 -15.95 -14.57
N SER A 207 -8.74 -16.56 -14.89
CA SER A 207 -8.82 -18.01 -15.17
C SER A 207 -9.56 -18.36 -16.46
N ALA A 208 -10.52 -17.55 -16.89
CA ALA A 208 -11.31 -17.82 -18.09
C ALA A 208 -10.44 -17.74 -19.36
N SER A 209 -10.62 -18.72 -20.24
CA SER A 209 -9.86 -18.87 -21.48
C SER A 209 -10.49 -18.14 -22.67
N SER A 210 -11.79 -17.86 -22.60
CA SER A 210 -12.55 -17.05 -23.55
C SER A 210 -13.73 -16.35 -22.87
N PHE A 211 -14.42 -15.49 -23.62
CA PHE A 211 -15.63 -14.83 -23.15
C PHE A 211 -16.78 -15.83 -22.91
N GLU A 212 -16.94 -16.82 -23.79
CA GLU A 212 -17.95 -17.88 -23.67
C GLU A 212 -17.70 -18.74 -22.43
N ASP A 213 -16.45 -19.07 -22.14
CA ASP A 213 -16.04 -19.81 -20.93
C ASP A 213 -16.38 -19.03 -19.65
N ALA A 214 -16.12 -17.71 -19.65
CA ALA A 214 -16.50 -16.85 -18.54
C ALA A 214 -18.03 -16.80 -18.31
N LEU A 215 -18.82 -16.72 -19.38
CA LEU A 215 -20.29 -16.72 -19.30
C LEU A 215 -20.85 -18.07 -18.84
N GLU A 216 -20.32 -19.18 -19.34
CA GLU A 216 -20.75 -20.52 -18.95
C GLU A 216 -20.46 -20.75 -17.46
N PHE A 217 -19.27 -20.36 -16.99
CA PHE A 217 -18.91 -20.41 -15.58
C PHE A 217 -19.83 -19.53 -14.72
N GLU A 218 -20.12 -18.30 -15.14
CA GLU A 218 -21.02 -17.41 -14.40
C GLU A 218 -22.40 -18.03 -14.22
N LYS A 219 -22.96 -18.59 -15.30
CA LYS A 219 -24.26 -19.28 -15.28
C LYS A 219 -24.25 -20.46 -14.33
N ASP A 220 -23.25 -21.33 -14.42
CA ASP A 220 -23.19 -22.56 -13.63
C ASP A 220 -22.97 -22.26 -12.14
N ASN A 221 -22.12 -21.28 -11.83
CA ASN A 221 -21.85 -20.82 -10.47
C ASN A 221 -23.07 -20.13 -9.82
N ALA A 222 -23.82 -19.32 -10.59
CA ALA A 222 -24.96 -18.58 -10.07
C ALA A 222 -26.24 -19.43 -9.93
N THR A 223 -26.48 -20.38 -10.85
CA THR A 223 -27.74 -21.16 -10.92
C THR A 223 -28.21 -21.77 -9.59
N PRO A 224 -27.40 -22.53 -8.84
CA PRO A 224 -27.87 -23.15 -7.60
C PRO A 224 -28.22 -22.12 -6.51
N ILE A 225 -27.52 -20.98 -6.51
CA ILE A 225 -27.69 -19.90 -5.54
C ILE A 225 -28.93 -19.07 -5.86
N VAL A 226 -29.14 -18.76 -7.13
CA VAL A 226 -30.35 -18.11 -7.64
C VAL A 226 -31.56 -18.95 -7.27
N LEU A 227 -31.55 -20.27 -7.46
CA LEU A 227 -32.69 -21.12 -7.08
C LEU A 227 -33.00 -21.07 -5.57
N GLN A 228 -31.98 -20.99 -4.73
CA GLN A 228 -32.13 -20.91 -3.27
C GLN A 228 -32.62 -19.54 -2.79
N GLU A 229 -32.07 -18.43 -3.31
CA GLU A 229 -32.34 -17.09 -2.80
C GLU A 229 -33.48 -16.36 -3.56
N SER A 230 -33.77 -16.73 -4.81
CA SER A 230 -34.73 -16.02 -5.67
C SER A 230 -36.17 -16.13 -5.22
N VAL A 231 -36.59 -17.28 -4.65
CA VAL A 231 -37.97 -17.42 -4.16
C VAL A 231 -38.24 -16.45 -3.03
N THR A 232 -37.28 -16.30 -2.12
CA THR A 232 -37.37 -15.34 -1.00
C THR A 232 -37.27 -13.90 -1.49
N GLY A 233 -36.37 -13.61 -2.44
CA GLY A 233 -36.25 -12.30 -3.08
C GLY A 233 -37.52 -11.87 -3.82
N ALA A 234 -38.11 -12.77 -4.61
CA ALA A 234 -39.35 -12.53 -5.36
C ALA A 234 -40.53 -12.25 -4.43
N LYS A 235 -40.69 -13.03 -3.35
CA LYS A 235 -41.73 -12.78 -2.33
C LYS A 235 -41.61 -11.39 -1.71
N LYS A 236 -40.39 -10.96 -1.38
CA LYS A 236 -40.10 -9.60 -0.83
C LYS A 236 -40.39 -8.50 -1.86
N PHE A 237 -40.04 -8.73 -3.12
CA PHE A 237 -40.33 -7.78 -4.21
C PHE A 237 -41.84 -7.61 -4.45
N MET A 238 -42.59 -8.71 -4.41
CA MET A 238 -44.04 -8.70 -4.50
C MET A 238 -44.67 -7.95 -3.32
N SER A 239 -44.13 -8.09 -2.11
CA SER A 239 -44.59 -7.35 -0.92
C SER A 239 -44.13 -5.88 -0.86
N GLY A 240 -43.46 -5.38 -1.91
CA GLY A 240 -43.09 -3.96 -2.05
C GLY A 240 -41.66 -3.59 -1.65
N VAL A 241 -40.88 -4.52 -1.12
CA VAL A 241 -39.45 -4.31 -0.78
C VAL A 241 -38.61 -4.34 -2.07
N GLY A 242 -37.72 -3.38 -2.29
CA GLY A 242 -36.90 -3.34 -3.53
C GLY A 242 -37.54 -2.64 -4.73
N ARG A 243 -38.81 -2.21 -4.66
CA ARG A 243 -39.46 -1.48 -5.77
C ARG A 243 -38.92 -0.06 -5.91
N HIS A 244 -38.89 0.45 -7.15
CA HIS A 244 -38.44 1.81 -7.48
C HIS A 244 -36.98 2.11 -7.05
N GLY A 245 -36.11 1.09 -7.03
CA GLY A 245 -34.69 1.24 -6.65
C GLY A 245 -34.48 1.48 -5.14
N LYS A 246 -35.42 1.07 -4.29
CA LYS A 246 -35.32 1.24 -2.83
C LYS A 246 -34.67 0.02 -2.18
N PHE A 247 -33.43 0.17 -1.70
CA PHE A 247 -32.60 -0.92 -1.16
C PHE A 247 -32.60 -1.03 0.38
N TYR A 248 -33.71 -0.71 1.06
CA TYR A 248 -33.83 -0.88 2.51
C TYR A 248 -34.58 -2.19 2.85
N ASN A 249 -34.20 -2.85 3.95
CA ASN A 249 -34.83 -4.07 4.49
C ASN A 249 -34.83 -5.31 3.57
N LEU A 250 -33.82 -5.45 2.71
CA LEU A 250 -33.65 -6.62 1.82
C LEU A 250 -33.29 -7.90 2.61
N THR A 251 -32.57 -7.76 3.71
CA THR A 251 -32.33 -8.77 4.76
C THR A 251 -32.60 -8.13 6.12
N ASP A 252 -33.19 -8.89 7.06
CA ASP A 252 -33.46 -8.40 8.42
C ASP A 252 -32.12 -8.25 9.15
N THR A 253 -31.69 -7.01 9.37
CA THR A 253 -30.43 -6.66 10.05
C THR A 253 -30.75 -5.99 11.38
N LYS A 254 -31.41 -6.72 12.29
CA LYS A 254 -31.86 -6.14 13.57
C LYS A 254 -30.74 -5.72 14.54
N GLU A 255 -29.45 -5.84 14.21
CA GLU A 255 -28.40 -5.70 15.23
C GLU A 255 -27.15 -4.87 14.88
N ILE A 256 -27.14 -4.07 13.81
CA ILE A 256 -25.97 -3.20 13.55
C ILE A 256 -26.35 -1.74 13.73
N GLN A 257 -26.34 -1.28 14.98
CA GLN A 257 -26.43 0.14 15.31
C GLN A 257 -25.16 0.85 14.79
N PRO A 258 -25.28 1.92 13.99
CA PRO A 258 -24.11 2.68 13.57
C PRO A 258 -23.45 3.29 14.80
N VAL A 259 -22.15 3.01 14.99
CA VAL A 259 -21.33 3.67 16.00
C VAL A 259 -21.29 5.16 15.64
N ARG A 260 -22.04 5.98 16.38
CA ARG A 260 -21.91 7.43 16.31
C ARG A 260 -20.50 7.78 16.77
N SER A 261 -19.59 8.09 15.84
CA SER A 261 -18.32 8.68 16.19
C SER A 261 -18.58 10.09 16.73
N LYS A 262 -18.60 10.22 18.07
CA LYS A 262 -18.35 11.52 18.69
C LYS A 262 -16.87 11.82 18.49
N ILE A 263 -16.57 12.72 17.57
CA ILE A 263 -15.34 13.52 17.57
C ILE A 263 -15.80 14.96 17.65
#